data_AF-A0A831RJ18-F1
#
_entry.id   AF-A0A831RJ18-F1
#
_cell.length_a   1.000
_cell.length_b   1.000
_cell.length_c   1.000
_cell.angle_alpha   90.00
_cell.angle_beta   90.00
_cell.angle_gamma   90.00
#
_symmetry.space_group_name_H-M   'P 1'
#
loop_
_entity.id
_entity.type
_entity.pdbx_description
1 polymer ?
#
loop_
_entity_poly.entity_id
_entity_poly.type
_entity_poly.pdbx_seq_one_letter_code
_entity_poly.pdbx_strand_id
1 'polypeptide(L)'
;MNYTGLSLDEAPPFSIPLRFFLSAPPFGVAAALLLAWTGPQALASRWTPAALAAVHLMTLGYLTMVMAGAALQLLPVLAGARIARTRTVSAGLHVLLCAGTALLAVGFLTTSRTTLHWALVILIAALASLILVTGGALHGAPSRPQS
;
A
#
# COMPACT_ATOMS: atom_id res chain seq x y z
N MET A 1 35.67 1.10 2.52
CA MET A 1 34.30 1.04 1.98
C MET A 1 33.92 2.46 1.58
N ASN A 2 33.69 2.70 0.29
CA ASN A 2 33.45 4.04 -0.26
C ASN A 2 31.93 4.32 -0.22
N TYR A 3 31.48 5.30 0.57
CA TYR A 3 30.06 5.67 0.71
C TYR A 3 29.59 6.65 -0.37
N THR A 4 30.40 6.89 -1.40
CA THR A 4 30.28 7.96 -2.42
C THR A 4 29.10 7.84 -3.39
N GLY A 5 28.18 6.89 -3.19
CA GLY A 5 26.97 6.73 -4.00
C GLY A 5 25.64 6.96 -3.29
N LEU A 6 25.66 7.18 -1.96
CA LEU A 6 24.44 7.42 -1.17
C LEU A 6 24.28 8.92 -0.92
N SER A 7 23.44 9.56 -1.73
CA SER A 7 22.92 10.91 -1.47
C SER A 7 21.91 10.82 -0.31
N LEU A 8 22.42 10.74 0.93
CA LEU A 8 21.58 10.69 2.14
C LEU A 8 20.81 12.00 2.35
N ASP A 9 21.29 13.10 1.77
CA ASP A 9 20.66 14.42 1.82
C ASP A 9 19.40 14.53 0.94
N GLU A 10 19.18 13.59 0.01
CA GLU A 10 17.98 13.55 -0.85
C GLU A 10 16.90 12.56 -0.36
N ALA A 11 17.09 11.96 0.83
CA ALA A 11 16.13 11.00 1.36
C ALA A 11 14.78 11.68 1.71
N PRO A 12 13.63 11.13 1.27
CA PRO A 12 12.33 11.65 1.64
C PRO A 12 12.13 11.56 3.17
N PRO A 13 11.36 12.50 3.76
CA PRO A 13 11.12 12.49 5.21
C PRO A 13 10.66 11.14 5.71
N PHE A 14 11.31 10.61 6.76
CA PHE A 14 10.99 9.31 7.36
C PHE A 14 9.51 9.18 7.80
N SER A 15 8.86 10.31 8.10
CA SER A 15 7.41 10.38 8.36
C SER A 15 6.52 9.87 7.20
N ILE A 16 7.05 9.76 5.98
CA ILE A 16 6.34 9.21 4.82
C ILE A 16 6.20 7.69 4.95
N PRO A 17 7.26 6.87 4.92
CA PRO A 17 7.14 5.41 5.04
C PRO A 17 6.53 5.00 6.38
N LEU A 18 6.85 5.72 7.47
CA LEU A 18 6.38 5.36 8.81
C LEU A 18 4.86 5.27 8.92
N ARG A 19 4.11 6.16 8.26
CA ARG A 19 2.63 6.12 8.33
C ARG A 19 2.05 4.84 7.71
N PHE A 20 2.66 4.34 6.63
CA PHE A 20 2.24 3.10 6.00
C PHE A 20 2.61 1.91 6.88
N PHE A 21 3.82 1.90 7.44
CA PHE A 21 4.28 0.83 8.32
C PHE A 21 3.48 0.74 9.62
N LEU A 22 3.03 1.87 10.19
CA LEU A 22 2.19 1.85 11.39
C LEU A 22 0.74 1.45 11.10
N SER A 23 0.23 1.74 9.90
CA SER A 23 -1.13 1.37 9.52
C SER A 23 -1.26 -0.09 9.05
N ALA A 24 -0.20 -0.70 8.55
CA ALA A 24 -0.25 -2.07 8.04
C ALA A 24 -0.58 -3.14 9.12
N PRO A 25 0.09 -3.18 10.30
CA PRO A 25 -0.19 -4.20 11.32
C PRO A 25 -1.65 -4.27 11.78
N PRO A 26 -2.38 -3.15 12.00
CA PRO A 26 -3.82 -3.18 12.25
C PRO A 26 -4.63 -4.00 11.24
N PHE A 27 -4.31 -3.94 9.93
CA PHE A 27 -5.01 -4.75 8.92
C PHE A 27 -4.68 -6.25 9.06
N GLY A 28 -3.43 -6.59 9.38
CA GLY A 28 -3.03 -7.97 9.67
C GLY A 28 -3.73 -8.53 10.91
N VAL A 29 -3.82 -7.72 11.97
CA VAL A 29 -4.57 -8.06 13.20
C VAL A 29 -6.06 -8.22 12.87
N ALA A 30 -6.65 -7.32 12.08
CA ALA A 30 -8.05 -7.42 11.67
C ALA A 30 -8.33 -8.71 10.87
N ALA A 31 -7.42 -9.11 9.98
CA ALA A 31 -7.53 -10.38 9.25
C ALA A 31 -7.48 -11.58 10.20
N ALA A 32 -6.55 -11.57 11.15
CA ALA A 32 -6.41 -12.64 12.15
C ALA A 32 -7.65 -12.74 13.05
N LEU A 33 -8.14 -11.61 13.55
CA LEU A 33 -9.35 -11.55 14.38
C LEU A 33 -10.59 -12.01 13.60
N LEU A 34 -10.71 -11.61 12.34
CA LEU A 34 -11.81 -12.05 11.47
C LEU A 34 -11.81 -13.58 11.33
N LEU A 35 -10.65 -14.19 11.05
CA LEU A 35 -10.52 -15.65 10.93
C LEU A 35 -10.76 -16.36 12.26
N ALA A 36 -10.26 -15.81 13.37
CA ALA A 36 -10.49 -16.37 14.70
C ALA A 36 -11.98 -16.34 15.08
N TRP A 37 -12.69 -15.26 14.75
CA TRP A 37 -14.12 -15.09 15.04
C TRP A 37 -15.01 -15.98 14.16
N THR A 38 -14.71 -16.06 12.87
CA THR A 38 -15.50 -16.86 11.90
C THR A 38 -15.19 -18.35 11.98
N GLY A 39 -14.04 -18.73 12.53
CA GLY A 39 -13.63 -20.10 12.75
C GLY A 39 -13.34 -20.87 11.46
N PRO A 40 -13.31 -22.21 11.52
CA PRO A 40 -12.94 -23.05 10.38
C PRO A 40 -13.83 -22.87 9.14
N GLN A 41 -15.08 -22.42 9.33
CA GLN A 41 -16.02 -22.21 8.24
C GLN A 41 -15.60 -21.10 7.28
N ALA A 42 -14.82 -20.12 7.73
CA ALA A 42 -14.24 -19.14 6.81
C ALA A 42 -13.33 -19.81 5.76
N LEU A 43 -12.66 -20.90 6.12
CA LEU A 43 -11.74 -21.61 5.22
C LEU A 43 -12.37 -22.84 4.57
N ALA A 44 -13.68 -23.09 4.77
CA ALA A 44 -14.39 -24.17 4.11
C ALA A 44 -14.38 -24.03 2.57
N SER A 45 -14.25 -22.80 2.06
CA SER A 45 -14.03 -22.52 0.65
C SER A 45 -13.16 -21.27 0.51
N ARG A 46 -12.35 -21.22 -0.55
CA ARG A 46 -11.57 -20.02 -0.91
C ARG A 46 -12.44 -18.81 -1.30
N TRP A 47 -13.75 -19.03 -1.52
CA TRP A 47 -14.70 -18.01 -1.97
C TRP A 47 -15.66 -17.54 -0.88
N THR A 48 -15.47 -17.96 0.38
CA THR A 48 -16.31 -17.42 1.44
C THR A 48 -16.08 -15.91 1.58
N PRO A 49 -17.10 -15.13 1.96
CA PRO A 49 -16.94 -13.71 2.22
C PRO A 49 -15.82 -13.39 3.22
N ALA A 50 -15.70 -14.20 4.27
CA ALA A 50 -14.67 -14.03 5.29
C ALA A 50 -13.25 -14.30 4.76
N ALA A 51 -13.06 -15.37 3.96
CA ALA A 51 -11.76 -15.64 3.33
C ALA A 51 -11.36 -14.54 2.36
N LEU A 52 -12.30 -14.07 1.53
CA LEU A 52 -12.04 -12.96 0.61
C LEU A 52 -11.69 -11.68 1.37
N ALA A 53 -12.44 -11.32 2.41
CA ALA A 53 -12.10 -10.17 3.25
C ALA A 53 -10.71 -10.31 3.90
N ALA A 54 -10.40 -11.46 4.51
CA ALA A 54 -9.12 -11.71 5.17
C ALA A 54 -7.93 -11.62 4.20
N VAL A 55 -8.06 -12.20 3.00
CA VAL A 55 -7.01 -12.12 1.97
C VAL A 55 -6.77 -10.67 1.57
N HIS A 56 -7.81 -9.86 1.36
CA HIS A 56 -7.63 -8.46 0.95
C HIS A 56 -7.13 -7.56 2.08
N LEU A 57 -7.49 -7.83 3.34
CA LEU A 57 -6.89 -7.19 4.50
C LEU A 57 -5.38 -7.46 4.53
N MET A 58 -4.95 -8.69 4.26
CA MET A 58 -3.52 -9.03 4.25
C MET A 58 -2.79 -8.50 3.02
N THR A 59 -3.34 -8.68 1.81
CA THR A 59 -2.65 -8.29 0.58
C THR A 59 -2.64 -6.79 0.39
N LEU A 60 -3.79 -6.12 0.49
CA LEU A 60 -3.89 -4.68 0.25
C LEU A 60 -3.59 -3.87 1.53
N GLY A 61 -4.17 -4.29 2.65
CA GLY A 61 -4.06 -3.56 3.92
C GLY A 61 -2.70 -3.71 4.60
N TYR A 62 -2.03 -4.85 4.44
CA TYR A 62 -0.71 -5.10 5.03
C TYR A 62 0.40 -5.03 3.96
N LEU A 63 0.43 -5.98 3.01
CA LEU A 63 1.57 -6.15 2.10
C LEU A 63 1.74 -4.96 1.15
N THR A 64 0.69 -4.58 0.42
CA THR A 64 0.72 -3.42 -0.49
C THR A 64 0.99 -2.13 0.27
N MET A 65 0.47 -1.98 1.49
CA MET A 65 0.72 -0.82 2.33
C MET A 65 2.21 -0.69 2.70
N VAL A 66 2.82 -1.78 3.18
CA VAL A 66 4.27 -1.84 3.45
C VAL A 66 5.08 -1.58 2.18
N MET A 67 4.73 -2.24 1.07
CA MET A 67 5.42 -2.06 -0.21
C MET A 67 5.33 -0.62 -0.71
N ALA A 68 4.18 0.05 -0.57
CA ALA A 68 4.02 1.44 -0.96
C ALA A 68 4.89 2.37 -0.10
N GLY A 69 4.89 2.19 1.22
CA GLY A 69 5.78 2.93 2.12
C GLY A 69 7.25 2.76 1.77
N ALA A 70 7.67 1.50 1.56
CA ALA A 70 9.04 1.17 1.18
C ALA A 70 9.42 1.73 -0.19
N ALA A 71 8.56 1.62 -1.21
CA ALA A 71 8.83 2.14 -2.55
C ALA A 71 9.02 3.66 -2.54
N LEU A 72 8.17 4.39 -1.81
CA LEU A 72 8.27 5.85 -1.68
C LEU A 72 9.56 6.29 -0.96
N GLN A 73 10.13 5.45 -0.09
CA GLN A 73 11.38 5.73 0.60
C GLN A 73 12.62 5.31 -0.20
N LEU A 74 12.59 4.12 -0.81
CA LEU A 74 13.75 3.51 -1.46
C LEU A 74 13.97 4.04 -2.88
N LEU A 75 12.91 4.42 -3.61
CA LEU A 75 13.06 4.92 -4.99
C LEU A 75 13.95 6.18 -5.07
N PRO A 76 13.76 7.21 -4.23
CA PRO A 76 14.66 8.37 -4.24
C PRO A 76 16.09 8.02 -3.86
N VAL A 77 16.27 7.18 -2.84
CA VAL A 77 17.60 6.82 -2.32
C VAL A 77 18.39 5.95 -3.30
N LEU A 78 17.76 4.95 -3.89
CA LEU A 78 18.45 3.97 -4.74
C LEU A 78 18.55 4.44 -6.19
N ALA A 79 17.51 5.07 -6.72
CA ALA A 79 17.44 5.46 -8.13
C ALA A 79 17.71 6.95 -8.37
N GLY A 80 17.87 7.79 -7.32
CA GLY A 80 17.95 9.25 -7.49
C GLY A 80 16.63 9.85 -8.01
N ALA A 81 15.53 9.11 -7.88
CA ALA A 81 14.23 9.47 -8.42
C ALA A 81 13.59 10.61 -7.61
N ARG A 82 13.04 11.62 -8.29
CA ARG A 82 12.40 12.77 -7.64
C ARG A 82 10.87 12.65 -7.71
N ILE A 83 10.22 12.53 -6.56
CA ILE A 83 8.75 12.51 -6.47
C ILE A 83 8.25 13.90 -6.09
N ALA A 84 7.59 14.59 -7.01
CA ALA A 84 7.00 15.90 -6.73
C ALA A 84 5.91 15.81 -5.64
N ARG A 85 5.92 16.75 -4.70
CA ARG A 85 4.94 16.85 -3.59
C ARG A 85 4.76 15.54 -2.81
N THR A 86 5.86 14.83 -2.52
CA THR A 86 5.84 13.48 -1.91
C THR A 86 4.95 13.39 -0.67
N ARG A 87 4.92 14.43 0.17
CA ARG A 87 4.08 14.45 1.39
C ARG A 87 2.57 14.40 1.10
N THR A 88 2.10 15.15 0.12
CA THR A 88 0.67 15.20 -0.24
C THR A 88 0.27 13.93 -0.97
N VAL A 89 1.10 13.49 -1.92
CA VAL A 89 0.85 12.26 -2.70
C VAL A 89 0.81 11.04 -1.78
N SER A 90 1.79 10.90 -0.88
CA SER A 90 1.82 9.80 0.09
C SER A 90 0.64 9.83 1.05
N ALA A 91 0.19 11.00 1.51
CA ALA A 91 -1.01 11.12 2.34
C ALA A 91 -2.27 10.66 1.59
N GLY A 92 -2.45 11.09 0.33
CA GLY A 92 -3.58 10.68 -0.49
C GLY A 92 -3.59 9.17 -0.76
N LEU A 93 -2.44 8.61 -1.15
CA LEU A 93 -2.27 7.16 -1.36
C LEU A 93 -2.60 6.36 -0.10
N HIS A 94 -2.10 6.80 1.05
CA HIS A 94 -2.34 6.14 2.33
C HIS A 94 -3.84 6.13 2.69
N VAL A 95 -4.52 7.27 2.56
CA VAL A 95 -5.96 7.39 2.83
C VAL A 95 -6.76 6.50 1.88
N LEU A 96 -6.47 6.56 0.57
CA LEU A 96 -7.19 5.77 -0.43
C LEU A 96 -6.98 4.26 -0.21
N LEU A 97 -5.76 3.81 0.08
CA LEU A 97 -5.49 2.40 0.38
C LEU A 97 -6.21 1.95 1.65
N CYS A 98 -6.11 2.71 2.75
CA CYS A 98 -6.78 2.35 4.00
C CYS A 98 -8.30 2.28 3.83
N ALA A 99 -8.91 3.33 3.27
CA ALA A 99 -10.35 3.41 3.09
C ALA A 99 -10.86 2.35 2.10
N GLY A 100 -10.17 2.19 0.96
CA GLY A 100 -10.53 1.22 -0.06
C GLY A 100 -10.46 -0.21 0.45
N THR A 101 -9.40 -0.59 1.17
CA THR A 101 -9.27 -1.93 1.75
C THR A 101 -10.31 -2.18 2.84
N ALA A 102 -10.56 -1.22 3.72
CA ALA A 102 -11.59 -1.36 4.75
C ALA A 102 -12.99 -1.52 4.13
N LEU A 103 -13.34 -0.70 3.15
CA LEU A 103 -14.60 -0.82 2.42
C LEU A 103 -14.71 -2.13 1.67
N LEU A 104 -13.61 -2.63 1.09
CA LEU A 104 -13.61 -3.92 0.39
C LEU A 104 -13.92 -5.07 1.35
N ALA A 105 -13.27 -5.09 2.51
CA ALA A 105 -13.52 -6.09 3.55
C ALA A 105 -14.98 -6.03 4.04
N VAL A 106 -15.49 -4.83 4.35
CA VAL A 106 -16.90 -4.63 4.73
C VAL A 106 -17.85 -5.07 3.61
N GLY A 107 -17.54 -4.73 2.36
CA GLY A 107 -18.33 -5.10 1.19
C GLY A 107 -18.46 -6.61 1.01
N PHE A 108 -17.38 -7.36 1.23
CA PHE A 108 -17.44 -8.82 1.26
C PHE A 108 -18.31 -9.32 2.41
N LEU A 109 -18.02 -8.90 3.64
CA LEU A 109 -18.73 -9.40 4.84
C LEU A 109 -20.24 -9.10 4.81
N THR A 110 -20.63 -7.98 4.21
CA THR A 110 -22.05 -7.58 4.07
C THR A 110 -22.68 -8.04 2.76
N THR A 111 -21.90 -8.60 1.83
CA THR A 111 -22.33 -8.92 0.45
C THR A 111 -22.97 -7.70 -0.25
N SER A 112 -22.53 -6.49 0.08
CA SER A 112 -23.11 -5.25 -0.43
C SER A 112 -22.47 -4.85 -1.77
N ARG A 113 -23.24 -4.94 -2.86
CA ARG A 113 -22.81 -4.53 -4.21
C ARG A 113 -22.37 -3.06 -4.26
N THR A 114 -23.08 -2.17 -3.57
CA THR A 114 -22.77 -0.74 -3.54
C THR A 114 -21.46 -0.46 -2.82
N THR A 115 -21.24 -1.11 -1.67
CA THR A 115 -19.99 -0.96 -0.91
C THR A 115 -18.80 -1.51 -1.70
N LEU A 116 -18.96 -2.66 -2.36
CA LEU A 116 -17.94 -3.24 -3.23
C LEU A 116 -17.60 -2.33 -4.43
N HIS A 117 -18.60 -1.68 -5.03
CA HIS A 117 -18.38 -0.75 -6.14
C HIS A 117 -17.51 0.44 -5.72
N TRP A 118 -17.84 1.08 -4.59
CA TRP A 118 -17.04 2.19 -4.07
C TRP A 118 -15.64 1.75 -3.64
N ALA A 119 -15.51 0.58 -3.00
CA ALA A 119 -14.23 0.01 -2.66
C ALA A 119 -13.34 -0.16 -3.90
N LEU A 120 -13.90 -0.68 -4.99
CA LEU A 120 -13.20 -0.87 -6.26
C LEU A 120 -12.74 0.45 -6.86
N VAL A 121 -13.62 1.45 -6.95
CA VAL A 121 -13.28 2.77 -7.50
C VAL A 121 -12.13 3.41 -6.72
N ILE A 122 -12.20 3.37 -5.39
CA ILE A 122 -11.18 3.94 -4.50
C ILE A 122 -9.85 3.18 -4.65
N LEU A 123 -9.87 1.85 -4.66
CA LEU A 123 -8.66 1.04 -4.78
C LEU A 123 -7.99 1.17 -6.14
N ILE A 124 -8.76 1.24 -7.23
CA ILE A 124 -8.22 1.50 -8.57
C ILE A 124 -7.52 2.85 -8.58
N ALA A 125 -8.16 3.90 -8.03
CA ALA A 125 -7.54 5.22 -7.95
C ALA A 125 -6.24 5.20 -7.13
N ALA A 126 -6.21 4.46 -6.01
CA ALA A 126 -5.03 4.30 -5.15
C ALA A 126 -3.87 3.62 -5.89
N LEU A 127 -4.14 2.46 -6.51
CA LEU A 127 -3.13 1.67 -7.20
C LEU A 127 -2.63 2.36 -8.48
N ALA A 128 -3.53 2.95 -9.26
CA ALA A 128 -3.16 3.73 -10.43
C ALA A 128 -2.27 4.91 -10.03
N SER A 129 -2.63 5.65 -8.97
CA SER A 129 -1.81 6.74 -8.46
C SER A 129 -0.43 6.25 -8.00
N LEU A 130 -0.35 5.10 -7.33
CA LEU A 130 0.92 4.52 -6.90
C LEU A 130 1.81 4.20 -8.10
N ILE A 131 1.27 3.53 -9.11
CA ILE A 131 1.98 3.15 -10.34
C ILE A 131 2.45 4.40 -11.12
N LEU A 132 1.57 5.40 -11.29
CA LEU A 132 1.91 6.62 -12.02
C LEU A 132 3.01 7.41 -11.32
N VAL A 133 2.96 7.50 -9.98
CA VAL A 133 3.95 8.24 -9.19
C VAL A 133 5.30 7.52 -9.22
N THR A 134 5.33 6.21 -8.97
CA THR A 134 6.59 5.46 -8.94
C THR A 134 7.18 5.29 -10.34
N GLY A 135 6.35 4.99 -11.35
CA GLY A 135 6.75 4.89 -12.75
C GLY A 135 7.25 6.22 -13.32
N GLY A 136 6.53 7.32 -13.05
CA GLY A 136 6.98 8.65 -13.45
C GLY A 136 8.29 9.07 -12.79
N ALA A 137 8.46 8.75 -11.50
CA ALA A 137 9.70 9.02 -10.79
C ALA A 137 10.89 8.22 -11.34
N LEU A 138 10.67 6.96 -11.75
CA LEU A 138 11.68 6.12 -12.39
C LEU A 138 12.05 6.61 -13.79
N HIS A 139 11.07 7.01 -14.61
CA HIS A 139 11.34 7.54 -15.95
C HIS A 139 12.13 8.85 -15.93
N GLY A 140 11.95 9.68 -14.89
CA GLY A 140 12.69 10.92 -14.70
C GLY A 140 14.04 10.76 -13.97
N ALA A 141 14.42 9.54 -13.58
CA ALA A 141 15.66 9.30 -12.86
C ALA A 141 16.88 9.42 -13.79
N PRO A 142 17.97 10.07 -13.35
CA PRO A 142 19.16 10.23 -14.18
C PRO A 142 19.83 8.88 -14.46
N SER A 143 20.24 8.66 -15.71
CA SER A 143 21.09 7.52 -16.09
C SER A 143 22.47 7.70 -15.45
N ARG A 144 22.81 6.92 -14.41
CA ARG A 144 24.12 7.07 -13.74
C ARG A 144 25.26 6.91 -14.77
N PRO A 145 26.24 7.83 -14.84
CA PRO A 145 27.51 7.55 -15.49
C PRO A 145 28.22 6.48 -14.68
N GLN A 146 28.60 5.38 -15.33
CA GLN A 146 29.50 4.38 -14.75
C GLN A 146 30.90 4.99 -14.77
N SER A 147 31.42 5.37 -13.59
CA SER A 147 32.84 5.67 -13.39
C SER A 147 33.57 4.44 -12.87
#